data_AF-A0A7X3P5Z3-F1
#
_entry.id   AF-A0A7X3P5Z3-F1
#
_cell.length_a   1.000
_cell.length_b   1.000
_cell.length_c   1.000
_cell.angle_alpha   90.00
_cell.angle_beta   90.00
_cell.angle_gamma   90.00
#
_symmetry.space_group_name_H-M   'P 1'
#
loop_
_entity.id
_entity.type
_entity.pdbx_description
1 polymer ?
#
loop_
_entity_poly.entity_id
_entity_poly.type
_entity_poly.pdbx_seq_one_letter_code
_entity_poly.pdbx_strand_id
1 'polypeptide(L)'
;MRIVEVARDGAILDFSTAALTPFSREELVRACAPEKELDKLEQARRFYVRARQTRTGLAQKSSEGRWAHCVLTSRAGMSGAVSRWVGSVEGLSEITQRLQRVQIESAPAIEVIQG
;
A
#
# COMPACT_ATOMS: atom_id res chain seq x y z
N MET A 1 1.75 12.39 -4.67
CA MET A 1 1.08 11.21 -4.05
C MET A 1 1.61 11.08 -2.63
N ARG A 2 0.81 11.49 -1.64
CA ARG A 2 1.23 11.81 -0.26
C ARG A 2 1.14 10.61 0.70
N ILE A 3 1.50 9.41 0.24
CA ILE A 3 1.29 8.21 1.06
C ILE A 3 2.13 8.21 2.35
N VAL A 4 3.32 8.79 2.29
CA VAL A 4 4.23 8.90 3.43
C VAL A 4 3.70 9.83 4.53
N GLU A 5 2.95 10.88 4.16
CA GLU A 5 2.30 11.78 5.12
C GLU A 5 1.12 11.10 5.81
N VAL A 6 0.27 10.44 5.02
CA VAL A 6 -0.91 9.73 5.53
C VAL A 6 -0.51 8.47 6.32
N ALA A 7 0.67 7.90 6.00
CA ALA A 7 1.33 6.88 6.79
C ALA A 7 1.77 7.46 8.16
N ARG A 8 2.47 8.59 8.17
CA ARG A 8 2.88 9.26 9.41
C ARG A 8 1.69 9.65 10.30
N ASP A 9 0.62 10.18 9.70
CA ASP A 9 -0.54 10.73 10.41
C ASP A 9 -1.50 9.62 10.92
N GLY A 10 -1.12 8.35 10.83
CA GLY A 10 -1.89 7.23 11.35
C GLY A 10 -3.17 6.90 10.57
N ALA A 11 -3.57 7.72 9.60
CA ALA A 11 -4.84 7.55 8.91
C ALA A 11 -4.90 6.26 8.06
N ILE A 12 -3.85 5.90 7.31
CA ILE A 12 -3.78 4.57 6.62
C ILE A 12 -3.39 3.45 7.58
N LEU A 13 -2.81 3.82 8.73
CA LEU A 13 -2.08 2.93 9.61
C LEU A 13 -2.81 2.67 10.93
N ASP A 14 -4.08 3.06 11.05
CA ASP A 14 -4.94 2.27 11.89
C ASP A 14 -4.95 0.87 11.26
N PHE A 15 -4.23 -0.03 11.93
CA PHE A 15 -4.15 -1.44 11.63
C PHE A 15 -5.52 -1.99 11.26
N SER A 16 -6.59 -1.45 11.86
CA SER A 16 -7.97 -1.76 11.51
C SER A 16 -8.25 -1.63 9.99
N THR A 17 -7.96 -0.53 9.31
CA THR A 17 -8.43 -0.34 7.92
C THR A 17 -7.67 -1.21 6.92
N ALA A 18 -6.35 -1.35 7.10
CA ALA A 18 -5.53 -2.22 6.26
C ALA A 18 -5.76 -3.72 6.57
N ALA A 19 -5.92 -4.08 7.85
CA ALA A 19 -6.25 -5.45 8.26
C ALA A 19 -7.70 -5.85 7.88
N LEU A 20 -8.62 -4.88 7.82
CA LEU A 20 -9.99 -5.08 7.32
C LEU A 20 -10.04 -5.13 5.79
N THR A 21 -8.98 -4.74 5.08
CA THR A 21 -8.91 -4.86 3.62
C THR A 21 -8.41 -6.27 3.24
N PRO A 22 -9.24 -7.13 2.64
CA PRO A 22 -8.80 -8.47 2.26
C PRO A 22 -7.85 -8.45 1.06
N PHE A 23 -7.07 -9.53 0.92
CA PHE A 23 -6.41 -9.86 -0.34
C PHE A 23 -7.47 -10.36 -1.33
N SER A 24 -8.02 -9.46 -2.15
CA SER A 24 -9.21 -9.71 -2.98
C SER A 24 -9.06 -9.03 -4.34
N ARG A 25 -9.49 -9.75 -5.39
CA ARG A 25 -9.48 -9.21 -6.74
C ARG A 25 -10.44 -8.02 -6.87
N GLU A 26 -11.58 -8.07 -6.19
CA GLU A 26 -12.57 -7.00 -6.13
C GLU A 26 -11.98 -5.73 -5.50
N GLU A 27 -11.19 -5.87 -4.44
CA GLU A 27 -10.48 -4.72 -3.83
C GLU A 27 -9.43 -4.14 -4.78
N LEU A 28 -8.69 -4.97 -5.53
CA LEU A 28 -7.79 -4.47 -6.56
C LEU A 28 -8.54 -3.71 -7.66
N VAL A 29 -9.68 -4.24 -8.13
CA VAL A 29 -10.52 -3.60 -9.15
C VAL A 29 -11.00 -2.23 -8.64
N ARG A 30 -11.56 -2.18 -7.42
CA ARG A 30 -11.98 -0.91 -6.78
C ARG A 30 -10.83 0.07 -6.65
N ALA A 31 -9.65 -0.40 -6.27
CA ALA A 31 -8.47 0.45 -6.12
C ALA A 31 -7.94 1.00 -7.46
N CYS A 32 -8.18 0.30 -8.57
CA CYS A 32 -7.86 0.74 -9.92
C CYS A 32 -8.93 1.64 -10.55
N ALA A 33 -10.16 1.63 -10.05
CA ALA A 33 -11.25 2.41 -10.61
C ALA A 33 -10.97 3.92 -10.50
N PRO A 34 -11.20 4.70 -11.58
CA PRO A 34 -11.07 6.14 -11.52
C PRO A 34 -12.21 6.71 -10.67
N GLU A 35 -11.87 7.30 -9.53
CA GLU A 35 -12.82 7.95 -8.63
C GLU A 35 -12.37 9.38 -8.39
N LYS A 36 -13.31 10.32 -8.42
CA LYS A 36 -13.04 11.72 -8.10
C LYS A 36 -13.28 11.94 -6.61
N GLU A 37 -12.63 12.95 -6.05
CA GLU A 37 -12.92 13.42 -4.68
C GLU A 37 -12.70 12.40 -3.56
N LEU A 38 -11.77 11.46 -3.75
CA LEU A 38 -11.33 10.59 -2.66
C LEU A 38 -10.64 11.40 -1.57
N ASP A 39 -10.96 11.11 -0.31
CA ASP A 39 -10.17 11.61 0.81
C ASP A 39 -8.74 11.05 0.80
N LYS A 40 -7.85 11.64 1.60
CA LYS A 40 -6.44 11.25 1.65
C LYS A 40 -6.25 9.80 2.13
N LEU A 41 -7.13 9.30 2.98
CA LEU A 41 -7.07 7.96 3.54
C LEU A 41 -7.37 6.93 2.44
N GLU A 42 -8.49 7.06 1.76
CA GLU A 42 -8.90 6.16 0.70
C GLU A 42 -7.93 6.20 -0.49
N GLN A 43 -7.44 7.39 -0.87
CA GLN A 43 -6.40 7.50 -1.90
C GLN A 43 -5.20 6.60 -1.62
N ALA A 44 -4.79 6.55 -0.36
CA ALA A 44 -3.60 5.84 0.03
C ALA A 44 -3.85 4.37 0.38
N ARG A 45 -5.04 4.00 0.88
CA ARG A 45 -5.49 2.60 0.91
C ARG A 45 -5.49 2.01 -0.49
N ARG A 46 -6.10 2.70 -1.48
CA ARG A 46 -6.08 2.28 -2.88
C ARG A 46 -4.67 2.19 -3.46
N PHE A 47 -3.78 3.11 -3.09
CA PHE A 47 -2.37 2.97 -3.47
C PHE A 47 -1.74 1.70 -2.89
N TYR A 48 -1.93 1.45 -1.59
CA TYR A 48 -1.34 0.29 -0.92
C TYR A 48 -1.86 -1.03 -1.51
N VAL A 49 -3.16 -1.13 -1.77
CA VAL A 49 -3.77 -2.28 -2.48
C VAL A 49 -3.12 -2.47 -3.85
N ARG A 50 -3.03 -1.42 -4.68
CA ARG A 50 -2.37 -1.51 -6.00
C ARG A 50 -0.89 -1.91 -5.89
N ALA A 51 -0.17 -1.42 -4.88
CA ALA A 51 1.23 -1.72 -4.65
C ALA A 51 1.48 -3.16 -4.18
N ARG A 52 0.54 -3.76 -3.44
CA ARG A 52 0.76 -5.05 -2.77
C ARG A 52 -0.02 -6.22 -3.38
N GLN A 53 -1.15 -5.95 -4.03
CA GLN A 53 -2.01 -6.97 -4.65
C GLN A 53 -1.77 -7.15 -6.16
N THR A 54 -0.87 -6.36 -6.76
CA THR A 54 -0.40 -6.59 -8.14
C THR A 54 0.86 -7.46 -8.19
N ARG A 55 0.99 -8.24 -9.27
CA ARG A 55 2.10 -9.21 -9.46
C ARG A 55 3.50 -8.59 -9.38
N THR A 56 3.66 -7.33 -9.80
CA THR A 56 4.96 -6.64 -9.90
C THR A 56 5.07 -5.41 -8.99
N GLY A 57 4.09 -5.17 -8.13
CA GLY A 57 4.08 -4.01 -7.21
C GLY A 57 4.05 -2.63 -7.89
N LEU A 58 3.67 -2.56 -9.17
CA LEU A 58 3.63 -1.31 -9.94
C LEU A 58 2.30 -0.59 -9.70
N ALA A 59 2.20 0.09 -8.56
CA ALA A 59 0.96 0.75 -8.14
C ALA A 59 0.41 1.76 -9.15
N GLN A 60 1.28 2.55 -9.79
CA GLN A 60 0.89 3.59 -10.75
C GLN A 60 0.42 3.05 -12.10
N LYS A 61 0.86 1.85 -12.49
CA LYS A 61 0.47 1.17 -13.75
C LYS A 61 -0.40 -0.06 -13.47
N SER A 62 -1.06 -0.07 -12.32
CA SER A 62 -1.92 -1.15 -11.88
C SER A 62 -3.17 -1.23 -12.75
N SER A 63 -3.58 -2.45 -13.06
CA SER A 63 -4.84 -2.78 -13.72
C SER A 63 -5.35 -4.10 -13.15
N GLU A 64 -6.62 -4.43 -13.39
CA GLU A 64 -7.20 -5.71 -12.96
C GLU A 64 -6.38 -6.92 -13.46
N GLY A 65 -5.93 -6.90 -14.72
CA GLY A 65 -5.14 -7.98 -15.32
C GLY A 65 -3.77 -8.20 -14.65
N ARG A 66 -3.35 -7.33 -13.73
CA ARG A 66 -2.13 -7.49 -12.94
C ARG A 66 -2.35 -8.17 -11.59
N TRP A 67 -3.55 -8.69 -11.32
CA TRP A 67 -3.89 -9.44 -10.11
C TRP A 67 -2.82 -10.47 -9.74
N ALA A 68 -2.29 -10.38 -8.53
CA ALA A 68 -1.34 -11.34 -8.01
C ALA A 68 -2.05 -12.62 -7.57
N HIS A 69 -1.68 -13.73 -8.20
CA HIS A 69 -2.03 -15.07 -7.75
C HIS A 69 -0.76 -15.93 -7.74
N CYS A 70 -0.68 -16.86 -6.79
CA CYS A 70 0.43 -17.81 -6.71
C CYS A 70 -0.16 -19.21 -6.59
N VAL A 71 0.16 -20.06 -7.57
CA VAL A 71 -0.27 -21.48 -7.61
C VAL A 71 0.84 -22.39 -7.10
N LEU A 72 2.09 -22.11 -7.46
CA LEU A 72 3.23 -22.99 -7.22
C LEU A 72 3.99 -22.69 -5.91
N THR A 73 3.60 -21.64 -5.20
CA THR A 73 4.28 -21.23 -3.97
C THR A 73 3.29 -21.14 -2.81
N SER A 74 3.65 -21.81 -1.72
CA SER A 74 2.95 -21.78 -0.44
C SER A 74 3.93 -21.39 0.66
N ARG A 75 3.48 -20.59 1.62
CA ARG A 75 4.25 -20.16 2.79
C ARG A 75 3.30 -19.96 3.95
N ALA A 76 3.69 -20.37 5.16
CA ALA A 76 2.87 -20.25 6.37
C ALA A 76 1.43 -20.81 6.19
N GLY A 77 1.29 -21.91 5.43
CA GLY A 77 0.00 -22.57 5.19
C GLY A 77 -0.94 -21.86 4.20
N MET A 78 -0.47 -20.84 3.47
CA MET A 78 -1.29 -20.08 2.52
C MET A 78 -0.55 -19.81 1.20
N SER A 79 -1.27 -19.40 0.16
CA SER A 79 -0.67 -18.97 -1.11
C SER A 79 0.42 -17.90 -0.87
N GLY A 80 1.53 -18.00 -1.59
CA GLY A 80 2.66 -17.07 -1.46
C GLY A 80 2.31 -15.59 -1.70
N ALA A 81 1.23 -15.30 -2.44
CA ALA A 81 0.70 -13.94 -2.59
C ALA A 81 0.02 -13.45 -1.31
N VAL A 82 -0.85 -14.28 -0.72
CA VAL A 82 -1.58 -13.98 0.52
C VAL A 82 -0.61 -13.84 1.69
N SER A 83 0.37 -14.74 1.82
CA SER A 83 1.39 -14.65 2.88
C SER A 83 2.17 -13.33 2.85
N ARG A 84 2.52 -12.84 1.65
CA ARG A 84 3.22 -11.54 1.49
C ARG A 84 2.33 -10.34 1.79
N TRP A 85 1.03 -10.44 1.52
CA TRP A 85 0.06 -9.41 1.87
C TRP A 85 -0.06 -9.31 3.40
N VAL A 86 -0.38 -10.42 4.08
CA VAL A 86 -0.53 -10.48 5.54
C VAL A 86 0.73 -9.95 6.23
N GLY A 87 1.90 -10.49 5.87
CA GLY A 87 3.16 -10.04 6.49
C GLY A 87 3.48 -8.56 6.26
N SER A 88 3.01 -7.94 5.17
CA SER A 88 3.16 -6.48 5.03
C SER A 88 2.19 -5.66 5.84
N VAL A 89 0.98 -6.15 6.05
CA VAL A 89 0.01 -5.48 6.92
C VAL A 89 0.51 -5.52 8.36
N GLU A 90 1.06 -6.66 8.80
CA GLU A 90 1.67 -6.81 10.12
C GLU A 90 2.85 -5.84 10.35
N GLY A 91 3.70 -5.62 9.33
CA GLY A 91 4.85 -4.71 9.43
C GLY A 91 4.52 -3.22 9.39
N LEU A 92 3.27 -2.84 9.12
CA LEU A 92 2.88 -1.42 8.97
C LEU A 92 3.11 -0.60 10.24
N SER A 93 2.82 -1.15 11.42
CA SER A 93 2.99 -0.42 12.69
C SER A 93 4.45 -0.03 12.92
N GLU A 94 5.39 -0.94 12.67
CA GLU A 94 6.82 -0.67 12.82
C GLU A 94 7.29 0.43 11.85
N ILE A 95 6.83 0.37 10.59
CA ILE A 95 7.12 1.41 9.59
C ILE A 95 6.59 2.77 10.05
N THR A 96 5.35 2.81 10.57
CA THR A 96 4.72 4.03 11.12
C THR A 96 5.61 4.68 12.17
N GLN A 97 6.03 3.90 13.16
CA GLN A 97 6.82 4.37 14.29
C GLN A 97 8.17 4.92 13.83
N ARG A 98 8.78 4.31 12.82
CA ARG A 98 10.05 4.79 12.24
C ARG A 98 9.87 6.12 11.48
N LEU A 99 8.76 6.27 10.75
CA LEU A 99 8.48 7.50 10.00
C LEU A 99 8.22 8.71 10.90
N GLN A 100 7.82 8.51 12.17
CA GLN A 100 7.65 9.61 13.12
C GLN A 100 8.96 10.30 13.51
N ARG A 101 10.11 9.69 13.24
CA ARG A 101 11.44 10.19 13.64
C ARG A 101 12.23 10.81 12.49
N VAL A 102 11.60 11.04 11.34
CA VAL A 102 12.26 11.57 10.15
C VAL A 102 11.45 12.72 9.54
N GLN A 103 12.16 13.66 8.93
CA GLN A 103 11.56 14.66 8.06
C GLN A 103 11.25 14.03 6.70
N ILE A 104 10.12 14.41 6.10
CA ILE A 104 9.66 13.88 4.83
C ILE A 104 9.37 15.06 3.91
N GLU A 105 10.05 15.08 2.78
CA GLU A 105 9.89 16.12 1.75
C GLU A 105 9.53 15.51 0.40
N SER A 106 8.77 16.28 -0.37
CA SER A 106 8.36 15.95 -1.74
C SER A 106 8.76 17.09 -2.67
N ALA A 107 10.07 17.31 -2.79
CA ALA A 107 10.68 18.33 -3.64
C ALA A 107 11.73 17.72 -4.59
N PRO A 108 12.16 18.42 -5.66
CA PRO A 108 13.30 18.02 -6.47
C PRO A 108 14.52 17.69 -5.62
N ALA A 109 15.23 16.61 -5.96
CA ALA A 109 16.33 16.09 -5.14
C ALA A 109 17.42 17.15 -4.87
N ILE A 110 17.67 18.03 -5.84
CA ILE A 110 18.69 19.08 -5.70
C ILE A 110 18.30 20.12 -4.64
N GLU A 111 17.02 20.47 -4.54
CA GLU A 111 16.51 21.42 -3.53
C GLU A 111 16.67 20.85 -2.12
N VAL A 112 16.32 19.57 -1.94
CA VAL A 112 16.43 18.87 -0.65
C VAL A 112 17.89 18.72 -0.21
N ILE A 113 18.80 18.44 -1.14
CA ILE A 113 20.22 18.24 -0.82
C ILE A 113 20.94 19.56 -0.51
N GLN A 114 20.57 20.63 -1.21
CA GLN A 114 21.28 21.90 -1.11
C GLN A 114 20.82 22.77 0.06
N GLY A 115 19.57 22.63 0.52
CA GLY A 115 19.05 23.30 1.73
C GLY A 115 18.78 24.79 1.55
#